data_AF-A0A3A8NEM1-F1
#
_entry.id   AF-A0A3A8NEM1-F1
#
_cell.length_a   1.000
_cell.length_b   1.000
_cell.length_c   1.000
_cell.angle_alpha   90.00
_cell.angle_beta   90.00
_cell.angle_gamma   90.00
#
_symmetry.space_group_name_H-M   'P 1'
#
loop_
_entity.id
_entity.type
_entity.pdbx_description
1 polymer ?
#
loop_
_entity_poly.entity_id
_entity_poly.type
_entity_poly.pdbx_seq_one_letter_code
_entity_poly.pdbx_strand_id
1 'polypeptide(L)'
;MLLGLAASLSQAAAPQWSVPRDARIEKLEARMEEGYENNYMKEHCGYFTLTAEETLVYLRSAQPLPTEQVHDRLDWVQCIVQGTLVSGKGKHRKEVRFEISASLAAHIYEPGKPVAYLICEGTCEERMNKIIEKHVHGK
;
A
#
# COMPACT_ATOMS: atom_id res chain seq x y z
N MET A 1 24.65 -42.23 22.88
CA MET A 1 23.43 -41.39 23.03
C MET A 1 23.72 -40.05 22.37
N LEU A 2 23.20 -39.82 21.17
CA LEU A 2 23.32 -38.53 20.46
C LEU A 2 22.11 -37.68 20.84
N LEU A 3 22.33 -36.66 21.67
CA LEU A 3 21.32 -35.66 22.03
C LEU A 3 21.09 -34.76 20.81
N GLY A 4 19.86 -34.83 20.27
CA GLY A 4 19.43 -34.03 19.14
C GLY A 4 19.32 -32.55 19.52
N LEU A 5 20.02 -31.72 18.76
CA LEU A 5 19.86 -30.27 18.77
C LEU A 5 18.51 -29.93 18.10
N ALA A 6 17.49 -29.64 18.91
CA ALA A 6 16.28 -29.02 18.42
C ALA A 6 16.62 -27.57 18.02
N ALA A 7 16.80 -27.34 16.73
CA ALA A 7 16.89 -26.00 16.18
C ALA A 7 15.51 -25.34 16.28
N SER A 8 15.37 -24.42 17.22
CA SER A 8 14.23 -23.50 17.28
C SER A 8 14.27 -22.63 16.03
N LEU A 9 13.41 -22.92 15.05
CA LEU A 9 13.14 -22.01 13.94
C LEU A 9 12.55 -20.74 14.55
N SER A 10 13.36 -19.69 14.67
CA SER A 10 12.88 -18.34 14.97
C SER A 10 11.92 -17.94 13.86
N GLN A 11 10.63 -18.13 14.09
CA GLN A 11 9.59 -17.67 13.17
C GLN A 11 9.64 -16.15 13.20
N ALA A 12 10.08 -15.55 12.08
CA ALA A 12 10.10 -14.10 11.94
C ALA A 12 8.70 -13.57 12.26
N ALA A 13 8.62 -12.54 13.12
CA ALA A 13 7.34 -11.93 13.47
C ALA A 13 6.65 -11.46 12.19
N ALA A 14 5.36 -11.76 12.05
CA ALA A 14 4.57 -11.33 10.90
C ALA A 14 4.71 -9.80 10.74
N PRO A 15 4.88 -9.29 9.50
CA PRO A 15 5.01 -7.86 9.27
C PRO A 15 3.78 -7.15 9.83
N GLN A 16 4.00 -6.13 10.68
CA GLN A 16 2.92 -5.43 11.37
C GLN A 16 2.71 -4.06 10.73
N TRP A 17 1.56 -3.90 10.07
CA TRP A 17 1.08 -2.60 9.59
C TRP A 17 -0.14 -2.16 10.39
N SER A 18 -0.21 -0.87 10.70
CA SER A 18 -1.41 -0.28 11.28
C SER A 18 -1.46 1.22 11.02
N VAL A 19 -2.66 1.75 10.83
CA VAL A 19 -2.89 3.19 10.63
C VAL A 19 -3.44 3.80 11.91
N PRO A 20 -2.75 4.80 12.50
CA PRO A 20 -3.25 5.50 13.69
C PRO A 20 -4.62 6.16 13.47
N ARG A 21 -5.40 6.30 14.55
CA ARG A 21 -6.75 6.90 14.49
C ARG A 21 -6.73 8.37 14.06
N ASP A 22 -5.70 9.11 14.46
CA ASP A 22 -5.49 10.52 14.14
C ASP A 22 -4.77 10.73 12.81
N ALA A 23 -4.51 9.66 12.05
CA ALA A 23 -3.81 9.75 10.79
C ALA A 23 -4.67 10.41 9.70
N ARG A 24 -4.02 11.19 8.83
CA ARG A 24 -4.61 11.84 7.66
C ARG A 24 -3.69 11.71 6.45
N ILE A 25 -4.23 11.93 5.26
CA ILE A 25 -3.46 11.95 4.02
C ILE A 25 -3.07 13.39 3.67
N GLU A 26 -1.81 13.59 3.30
CA GLU A 26 -1.27 14.82 2.73
C GLU A 26 -0.62 14.49 1.38
N LYS A 27 -0.55 15.47 0.47
CA LYS A 27 0.14 15.36 -0.83
C LYS A 27 -0.32 14.19 -1.72
N LEU A 28 -1.63 13.94 -1.76
CA LEU A 28 -2.20 12.86 -2.57
C LEU A 28 -2.23 13.22 -4.04
N GLU A 29 -1.74 12.34 -4.90
CA GLU A 29 -1.68 12.53 -6.35
C GLU A 29 -1.85 11.19 -7.07
N ALA A 30 -2.67 11.16 -8.12
CA ALA A 30 -2.73 10.06 -9.07
C ALA A 30 -1.79 10.34 -10.24
N ARG A 31 -0.93 9.39 -10.60
CA ARG A 31 0.06 9.56 -11.67
C ARG A 31 0.53 8.21 -12.23
N MET A 32 1.29 8.29 -13.31
CA MET A 32 2.18 7.22 -13.72
C MET A 32 3.39 7.17 -12.76
N GLU A 33 3.80 5.96 -12.40
CA GLU A 33 5.04 5.69 -11.67
C GLU A 33 6.25 6.35 -12.38
N GLU A 34 7.19 6.84 -11.58
CA GLU A 34 8.39 7.47 -12.09
C GLU A 34 9.21 6.49 -12.95
N GLY A 35 9.68 6.96 -14.10
CA GLY A 35 10.40 6.13 -15.08
C GLY A 35 9.50 5.45 -16.13
N TYR A 36 8.18 5.52 -15.97
CA TYR A 36 7.20 4.96 -16.90
C TYR A 36 6.38 6.02 -17.64
N GLU A 37 6.85 7.26 -17.69
CA GLU A 37 6.11 8.42 -18.24
C GLU A 37 5.83 8.33 -19.75
N ASN A 38 6.46 7.38 -20.45
CA ASN A 38 6.23 7.09 -21.87
C ASN A 38 5.48 5.77 -22.10
N ASN A 39 4.94 5.15 -21.04
CA ASN A 39 4.14 3.93 -21.16
C ASN A 39 2.81 4.25 -21.86
N TYR A 40 2.39 3.36 -22.77
CA TYR A 40 1.16 3.49 -23.54
C TYR A 40 -0.10 3.59 -22.66
N MET A 41 -0.06 3.08 -21.42
CA MET A 41 -1.16 3.15 -20.46
C MET A 41 -1.31 4.50 -19.77
N LYS A 42 -0.42 5.48 -20.02
CA LYS A 42 -0.42 6.78 -19.36
C LYS A 42 -1.74 7.52 -19.43
N GLU A 43 -2.38 7.50 -20.59
CA GLU A 43 -3.66 8.17 -20.79
C GLU A 43 -4.79 7.52 -19.98
N HIS A 44 -4.65 6.25 -19.62
CA HIS A 44 -5.62 5.50 -18.82
C HIS A 44 -5.37 5.61 -17.30
N CYS A 45 -4.19 6.03 -16.86
CA CYS A 45 -3.92 6.18 -15.43
C CYS A 45 -4.74 7.30 -14.77
N GLY A 46 -5.23 8.28 -15.55
CA GLY A 46 -6.06 9.38 -15.03
C GLY A 46 -7.41 8.95 -14.45
N TYR A 47 -7.85 7.71 -14.66
CA TYR A 47 -9.07 7.15 -14.09
C TYR A 47 -8.85 6.52 -12.72
N PHE A 48 -7.63 6.07 -12.42
CA PHE A 48 -7.31 5.50 -11.13
C PHE A 48 -6.97 6.63 -10.14
N THR A 49 -8.00 7.11 -9.45
CA THR A 49 -7.88 8.16 -8.43
C THR A 49 -8.54 7.70 -7.14
N LEU A 50 -7.99 8.14 -6.01
CA LEU A 50 -8.58 7.95 -4.69
C LEU A 50 -8.65 9.30 -3.99
N THR A 51 -9.71 9.53 -3.23
CA THR A 51 -9.77 10.63 -2.26
C THR A 51 -8.96 10.29 -1.01
N ALA A 52 -8.63 11.29 -0.19
CA ALA A 52 -7.94 11.07 1.08
C ALA A 52 -8.67 10.07 2.01
N GLU A 53 -10.00 10.10 2.02
CA GLU A 53 -10.81 9.18 2.83
C GLU A 53 -10.74 7.74 2.29
N GLU A 54 -10.85 7.57 0.98
CA GLU A 54 -10.74 6.26 0.31
C GLU A 54 -9.33 5.66 0.46
N THR A 55 -8.30 6.50 0.38
CA THR A 55 -6.92 6.10 0.67
C THR A 55 -6.75 5.64 2.12
N LEU A 56 -7.35 6.32 3.10
CA LEU A 56 -7.33 5.85 4.49
C LEU A 56 -8.08 4.53 4.67
N VAL A 57 -9.18 4.34 3.94
CA VAL A 57 -9.93 3.08 3.93
C VAL A 57 -9.04 1.95 3.39
N TYR A 58 -8.37 2.17 2.26
CA TYR A 58 -7.40 1.22 1.70
C TYR A 58 -6.32 0.87 2.73
N LEU A 59 -5.60 1.89 3.24
CA LEU A 59 -4.46 1.68 4.13
C LEU A 59 -4.86 0.99 5.45
N ARG A 60 -6.10 1.15 5.91
CA ARG A 60 -6.61 0.46 7.11
C ARG A 60 -7.04 -0.99 6.86
N SER A 61 -7.37 -1.32 5.61
CA SER A 61 -7.95 -2.61 5.23
C SER A 61 -6.94 -3.54 4.57
N ALA A 62 -5.91 -2.99 3.93
CA ALA A 62 -4.86 -3.74 3.28
C ALA A 62 -3.99 -4.50 4.29
N GLN A 63 -3.53 -5.68 3.88
CA GLN A 63 -2.77 -6.59 4.71
C GLN A 63 -1.28 -6.54 4.34
N PRO A 64 -0.37 -6.63 5.33
CA PRO A 64 1.04 -6.83 5.08
C PRO A 64 1.32 -8.07 4.23
N LEU A 65 2.09 -7.89 3.16
CA LEU A 65 2.63 -8.97 2.35
C LEU A 65 4.10 -9.21 2.78
N PRO A 66 4.45 -10.43 3.24
CA PRO A 66 5.83 -10.78 3.54
C PRO A 66 6.72 -10.68 2.30
N THR A 67 7.95 -10.19 2.46
CA THR A 67 8.89 -9.95 1.36
C THR A 67 9.11 -11.19 0.49
N GLU A 68 9.17 -12.37 1.11
CA GLU A 68 9.34 -13.65 0.42
C GLU A 68 8.17 -14.04 -0.49
N GLN A 69 6.99 -13.42 -0.32
CA GLN A 69 5.81 -13.66 -1.14
C GLN A 69 5.58 -12.56 -2.18
N VAL A 70 6.37 -11.49 -2.17
CA VAL A 70 6.19 -10.33 -3.06
C VAL A 70 6.25 -10.76 -4.53
N HIS A 71 7.24 -11.58 -4.90
CA HIS A 71 7.40 -12.00 -6.29
C HIS A 71 6.24 -12.86 -6.82
N ASP A 72 5.55 -13.59 -5.93
CA ASP A 72 4.50 -14.52 -6.31
C ASP A 72 3.10 -13.89 -6.26
N ARG A 73 2.92 -12.85 -5.43
CA ARG A 73 1.59 -12.31 -5.08
C ARG A 73 1.42 -10.83 -5.37
N LEU A 74 2.49 -10.05 -5.46
CA LEU A 74 2.40 -8.63 -5.74
C LEU A 74 2.28 -8.43 -7.26
N ASP A 75 1.05 -8.29 -7.74
CA ASP A 75 0.82 -7.73 -9.07
C ASP A 75 1.00 -6.20 -9.00
N TRP A 76 1.81 -5.63 -9.89
CA TRP A 76 2.12 -4.19 -9.89
C TRP A 76 1.91 -3.59 -11.27
N VAL A 77 0.99 -2.62 -11.34
CA VAL A 77 0.77 -1.79 -12.52
C VAL A 77 1.22 -0.36 -12.25
N GLN A 78 1.75 0.30 -13.29
CA GLN A 78 2.43 1.59 -13.13
C GLN A 78 1.49 2.79 -12.96
N CYS A 79 0.17 2.58 -13.02
CA CYS A 79 -0.81 3.59 -12.61
C CYS A 79 -0.92 3.59 -11.08
N ILE A 80 -0.48 4.67 -10.44
CA ILE A 80 -0.39 4.73 -8.98
C ILE A 80 -1.12 5.95 -8.40
N VAL A 81 -1.54 5.82 -7.15
CA VAL A 81 -1.88 6.92 -6.25
C VAL A 81 -0.79 7.01 -5.20
N GLN A 82 -0.05 8.12 -5.17
CA GLN A 82 1.00 8.38 -4.20
C GLN A 82 0.59 9.45 -3.19
N GLY A 83 1.17 9.39 -1.99
CA GLY A 83 0.96 10.44 -1.00
C GLY A 83 1.74 10.23 0.28
N THR A 84 1.33 10.96 1.33
CA THR A 84 1.94 10.87 2.66
C THR A 84 0.86 10.68 3.70
N LEU A 85 0.94 9.57 4.44
CA LEU A 85 0.17 9.33 5.65
C LEU A 85 0.87 10.04 6.81
N VAL A 86 0.15 10.92 7.49
CA VAL A 86 0.67 11.73 8.59
C VAL A 86 -0.12 11.45 9.85
N SER A 87 0.56 11.18 10.96
CA SER A 87 -0.04 11.03 12.30
C SER A 87 0.73 11.81 13.34
N GLY A 88 0.12 12.08 14.50
CA GLY A 88 0.71 12.90 15.55
C GLY A 88 0.82 14.39 15.19
N LYS A 89 1.39 15.16 16.12
CA LYS A 89 1.58 16.61 16.01
C LYS A 89 2.94 17.04 16.56
N GLY A 90 3.45 18.17 16.08
CA GLY A 90 4.72 18.75 16.54
C GLY A 90 5.88 17.76 16.49
N LYS A 91 6.61 17.62 17.60
CA LYS A 91 7.76 16.70 17.74
C LYS A 91 7.42 15.20 17.60
N HIS A 92 6.14 14.84 17.64
CA HIS A 92 5.67 13.46 17.49
C HIS A 92 5.02 13.21 16.13
N ARG A 93 5.11 14.17 15.20
CA ARG A 93 4.59 13.99 13.85
C ARG A 93 5.39 12.90 13.14
N LYS A 94 4.67 11.89 12.66
CA LYS A 94 5.22 10.80 11.84
C LYS A 94 4.70 10.94 10.43
N GLU A 95 5.58 10.78 9.46
CA GLU A 95 5.26 10.74 8.04
C GLU A 95 5.62 9.37 7.48
N VAL A 96 4.71 8.82 6.69
CA VAL A 96 4.91 7.58 5.95
C VAL A 96 4.52 7.85 4.51
N ARG A 97 5.46 7.75 3.58
CA ARG A 97 5.14 7.86 2.15
C ARG A 97 4.54 6.53 1.69
N PHE A 98 3.64 6.59 0.73
CA PHE A 98 3.05 5.40 0.12
C PHE A 98 2.85 5.59 -1.38
N GLU A 99 2.78 4.47 -2.06
CA GLU A 99 2.34 4.34 -3.45
C GLU A 99 1.36 3.17 -3.50
N ILE A 100 0.15 3.40 -4.00
CA ILE A 100 -0.88 2.38 -4.19
C ILE A 100 -1.04 2.19 -5.68
N SER A 101 -0.80 0.99 -6.18
CA SER A 101 -1.00 0.62 -7.57
C SER A 101 -2.47 0.36 -7.89
N ALA A 102 -2.86 0.52 -9.15
CA ALA A 102 -4.21 0.20 -9.62
C ALA A 102 -4.54 -1.30 -9.52
N SER A 103 -3.55 -2.17 -9.30
CA SER A 103 -3.73 -3.59 -8.92
C SER A 103 -4.07 -3.78 -7.44
N LEU A 104 -4.23 -2.68 -6.68
CA LEU A 104 -4.48 -2.67 -5.23
C LEU A 104 -3.36 -3.24 -4.37
N ALA A 105 -2.15 -3.36 -4.92
CA ALA A 105 -0.90 -3.48 -4.20
C ALA A 105 -0.41 -2.11 -3.71
N ALA A 106 0.40 -2.07 -2.64
CA ALA A 106 1.02 -0.82 -2.20
C ALA A 106 2.44 -1.00 -1.67
N HIS A 107 3.27 0.00 -1.93
CA HIS A 107 4.55 0.21 -1.28
C HIS A 107 4.41 1.24 -0.17
N ILE A 108 5.01 0.93 0.98
CA ILE A 108 5.03 1.78 2.17
C ILE A 108 6.48 2.10 2.52
N TYR A 109 6.77 3.40 2.59
CA TYR A 109 8.09 3.93 2.87
C TYR A 109 8.08 4.64 4.22
N GLU A 110 8.44 3.88 5.26
CA GLU A 110 8.67 4.41 6.60
C GLU A 110 10.15 4.80 6.79
N PRO A 111 10.46 6.01 7.30
CA PRO A 111 11.84 6.42 7.54
C PRO A 111 12.60 5.45 8.46
N GLY A 112 13.77 4.99 8.01
CA GLY A 112 14.64 4.10 8.77
C GLY A 112 14.20 2.63 8.81
N LYS A 113 13.20 2.24 8.01
CA LYS A 113 12.75 0.85 7.85
C LYS A 113 12.86 0.39 6.40
N PRO A 114 12.95 -0.93 6.14
CA PRO A 114 12.75 -1.48 4.80
C PRO A 114 11.37 -1.13 4.24
N VAL A 115 11.24 -1.16 2.91
CA VAL A 115 9.94 -1.01 2.24
C VAL A 115 9.02 -2.13 2.72
N ALA A 116 7.82 -1.76 3.16
CA ALA A 116 6.77 -2.71 3.46
C ALA A 116 5.80 -2.78 2.28
N TYR A 117 5.31 -3.98 2.00
CA TYR A 117 4.36 -4.25 0.93
C TYR A 117 3.00 -4.52 1.56
N LEU A 118 1.97 -3.89 1.02
CA LEU A 118 0.58 -4.20 1.37
C LEU A 118 -0.14 -4.75 0.16
N ILE A 119 -1.12 -5.61 0.41
CA ILE A 119 -2.03 -6.11 -0.60
C ILE A 119 -3.47 -6.03 -0.08
N CYS A 120 -4.40 -5.67 -0.96
CA CYS A 120 -5.80 -5.55 -0.65
C CYS A 120 -6.56 -6.65 -1.39
N GLU A 121 -6.86 -7.74 -0.70
CA GLU A 121 -7.52 -8.93 -1.25
C GLU A 121 -8.87 -9.18 -0.55
N GLY A 122 -9.72 -9.99 -1.18
CA GLY A 122 -10.99 -10.43 -0.61
C GLY A 122 -11.92 -9.26 -0.29
N THR A 123 -12.37 -9.12 0.96
CA THR A 123 -13.29 -8.02 1.34
C THR A 123 -12.67 -6.63 1.16
N CYS A 124 -11.34 -6.51 1.22
CA CYS A 124 -10.67 -5.26 0.93
C CYS A 124 -10.80 -4.92 -0.56
N GLU A 125 -10.45 -5.88 -1.42
CA GLU A 125 -10.52 -5.78 -2.87
C GLU A 125 -11.94 -5.44 -3.35
N GLU A 126 -12.95 -6.20 -2.90
CA GLU A 126 -14.35 -5.97 -3.24
C GLU A 126 -14.82 -4.55 -2.91
N ARG A 127 -14.35 -4.01 -1.77
CA ARG A 127 -14.69 -2.66 -1.34
C ARG A 127 -14.01 -1.62 -2.22
N MET A 128 -12.74 -1.81 -2.55
CA MET A 128 -11.99 -0.88 -3.36
C MET A 128 -12.45 -0.88 -4.82
N ASN A 129 -12.80 -2.03 -5.37
CA ASN A 129 -13.35 -2.13 -6.73
C ASN A 129 -14.65 -1.34 -6.85
N LYS A 130 -15.57 -1.42 -5.88
CA LYS A 130 -16.79 -0.60 -5.84
C LYS A 130 -16.50 0.91 -5.80
N ILE A 131 -15.45 1.31 -5.08
CA ILE A 131 -15.02 2.71 -5.02
C ILE A 131 -14.51 3.15 -6.41
N ILE A 132 -13.67 2.34 -7.04
CA ILE A 132 -13.06 2.64 -8.34
C ILE A 132 -14.11 2.68 -9.44
N GLU A 133 -15.03 1.73 -9.49
CA GLU A 133 -16.16 1.70 -10.45
C GLU A 133 -16.99 2.98 -10.38
N LYS A 134 -17.22 3.51 -9.17
CA LYS A 134 -17.92 4.79 -8.99
C LYS A 134 -17.17 5.97 -9.61
N HIS A 135 -15.84 5.97 -9.56
CA HIS A 135 -15.02 7.03 -10.19
C HIS A 135 -15.01 6.92 -11.72
N VAL A 136 -15.13 5.71 -12.27
CA VAL A 136 -15.17 5.45 -13.71
C VAL A 136 -16.54 5.78 -14.30
N HIS A 137 -17.63 5.39 -13.64
CA HIS A 137 -19.00 5.51 -14.17
C HIS A 137 -19.80 6.69 -13.61
N GLY A 138 -19.30 7.37 -12.59
CA GLY A 138 -19.95 8.52 -11.95
C GLY A 138 -19.57 9.88 -12.54
N LYS A 139 -18.88 9.91 -13.70
CA LYS A 139 -18.59 11.13 -14.47
C LYS A 139 -19.57 11.30 -15.62
#